data_AF-A0AAE6R300-F1
#
_entry.id   AF-A0AAE6R300-F1
#
_cell.length_a   1.000
_cell.length_b   1.000
_cell.length_c   1.000
_cell.angle_alpha   90.00
_cell.angle_beta   90.00
_cell.angle_gamma   90.00
#
_symmetry.space_group_name_H-M   'P 1'
#
loop_
_entity.id
_entity.type
_entity.pdbx_description
1 polymer ?
#
loop_
_entity_poly.entity_id
_entity_poly.type
_entity_poly.pdbx_seq_one_letter_code
_entity_poly.pdbx_strand_id
1 'polypeptide(L)'
;MTKKKEPKKSQKAKSEKKSALTEWQKRNIEFLKKKEAEKAEKKKRQEKLRLERKPKATDTDTEAEKVEEKVLTAEEKKKAKEAKKEEAKKEKEAKKLQKLEAKKEKTPLQKAIHHALPVIITSAVILLISIFLVTPFSKKKIVTVTGATTVSQEEVIRDSGIKPSNYLFSLIFHHSAYEKNIISKNKMVKSANFIYRFPNKLNIDVKEYSIIAYAQTDDGYQPILENGTRIGLVGASELPESFLTINLSSEKDIQKLVKAFSKLDKDLVNQIQIVSSADSATTSDLLKLEMHDGNVVRVPLSELAKKLPYYLKIKDSLPENSIVDMEVGIYATSESIEASVAADKEKAKNENKEESESDSKSDEENSQTESSEEATATESSEAEGAENQAPEATNEEHPNETAVVEQVAQQ
;
A
#
# COMPACT_ATOMS: atom_id res chain seq x y z
N MET A 1 4.18 78.91 49.95
CA MET A 1 5.44 78.23 49.57
C MET A 1 5.90 78.72 48.18
N THR A 2 7.16 78.51 47.83
CA THR A 2 7.72 78.37 46.45
C THR A 2 7.11 79.16 45.26
N LYS A 3 7.67 80.36 45.01
CA LYS A 3 8.49 80.70 43.82
C LYS A 3 8.00 80.34 42.38
N LYS A 4 7.93 81.39 41.54
CA LYS A 4 8.69 81.61 40.26
C LYS A 4 8.00 81.39 38.88
N LYS A 5 7.87 82.52 38.15
CA LYS A 5 8.20 82.76 36.71
C LYS A 5 7.43 82.08 35.56
N GLU A 6 6.80 82.92 34.72
CA GLU A 6 6.96 82.82 33.25
C GLU A 6 8.42 83.14 32.82
N PRO A 7 8.87 82.76 31.59
CA PRO A 7 8.68 83.71 30.47
C PRO A 7 8.48 83.09 29.06
N LYS A 8 7.96 83.94 28.17
CA LYS A 8 7.82 83.80 26.70
C LYS A 8 9.09 83.29 25.97
N LYS A 9 8.89 82.41 24.97
CA LYS A 9 9.51 82.36 23.60
C LYS A 9 9.14 81.01 22.93
N SER A 10 9.03 80.86 21.61
CA SER A 10 9.08 81.81 20.47
C SER A 10 8.46 81.20 19.20
N GLN A 11 8.14 82.08 18.23
CA GLN A 11 8.28 81.92 16.76
C GLN A 11 8.79 80.53 16.26
N LYS A 12 8.26 79.96 15.17
CA LYS A 12 8.23 80.59 13.84
C LYS A 12 7.26 79.90 12.85
N ALA A 13 6.63 80.72 12.01
CA ALA A 13 6.09 80.43 10.66
C ALA A 13 5.55 79.02 10.31
N LYS A 14 4.23 78.92 10.08
CA LYS A 14 3.73 78.23 8.87
C LYS A 14 4.35 78.92 7.65
N SER A 15 5.36 78.32 7.04
CA SER A 15 5.85 78.70 5.71
C SER A 15 6.01 77.44 4.88
N GLU A 16 5.39 77.40 3.70
CA GLU A 16 5.37 76.21 2.84
C GLU A 16 6.75 75.93 2.23
N LYS A 17 7.63 75.24 2.97
CA LYS A 17 8.70 74.48 2.33
C LYS A 17 8.12 73.18 1.79
N LYS A 18 7.52 73.27 0.60
CA LYS A 18 7.38 72.12 -0.32
C LYS A 18 8.80 71.58 -0.53
N SER A 19 9.14 70.51 0.17
CA SER A 19 10.44 69.86 0.04
C SER A 19 10.53 69.29 -1.37
N ALA A 20 11.23 70.01 -2.25
CA ALA A 20 11.49 69.54 -3.59
C ALA A 20 12.11 68.14 -3.50
N LEU A 21 11.44 67.15 -4.09
CA LEU A 21 11.89 65.75 -4.03
C LEU A 21 13.36 65.70 -4.41
N THR A 22 14.16 64.98 -3.62
CA THR A 22 15.60 64.87 -3.88
C THR A 22 15.84 64.34 -5.31
N GLU A 23 16.97 64.73 -5.90
CA GLU A 23 17.38 64.26 -7.25
C GLU A 23 17.36 62.74 -7.38
N TRP A 24 17.57 62.02 -6.27
CA TRP A 24 17.43 60.57 -6.16
C TRP A 24 15.96 60.11 -6.20
N GLN A 25 15.07 60.72 -5.41
CA GLN A 25 13.64 60.41 -5.44
C GLN A 25 13.01 60.67 -6.81
N LYS A 26 13.38 61.78 -7.47
CA LYS A 26 12.96 62.08 -8.85
C LYS A 26 13.37 60.95 -9.82
N ARG A 27 14.66 60.60 -9.84
CA ARG A 27 15.20 59.52 -10.68
C ARG A 27 14.62 58.14 -10.35
N ASN A 28 14.30 57.86 -9.10
CA ASN A 28 13.64 56.60 -8.73
C ASN A 28 12.21 56.52 -9.28
N ILE A 29 11.43 57.60 -9.19
CA ILE A 29 10.08 57.67 -9.79
C ILE A 29 10.16 57.55 -11.32
N GLU A 30 11.12 58.22 -11.95
CA GLU A 30 11.38 58.12 -13.39
C GLU A 30 11.77 56.69 -13.81
N PHE A 31 12.67 56.05 -13.05
CA PHE A 31 13.09 54.67 -13.28
C PHE A 31 11.93 53.67 -13.16
N LEU A 32 11.07 53.83 -12.15
CA LEU A 32 9.88 53.01 -11.99
C LEU A 32 8.91 53.17 -13.16
N LYS A 33 8.59 54.42 -13.56
CA LYS A 33 7.76 54.70 -14.75
C LYS A 33 8.37 54.12 -16.03
N LYS A 34 9.68 54.25 -16.24
CA LYS A 34 10.39 53.69 -17.39
C LYS A 34 10.32 52.15 -17.43
N LYS A 35 10.47 51.49 -16.28
CA LYS A 35 10.38 50.02 -16.16
C LYS A 35 8.96 49.50 -16.31
N GLU A 36 7.95 50.30 -15.97
CA GLU A 36 6.54 50.01 -16.23
C GLU A 36 6.19 50.16 -17.72
N ALA A 37 6.65 51.23 -18.37
CA ALA A 37 6.52 51.41 -19.81
C ALA A 37 7.18 50.26 -20.60
N GLU A 38 8.41 49.85 -20.22
CA GLU A 38 9.12 48.71 -20.82
C GLU A 38 8.33 47.39 -20.67
N LYS A 39 7.65 47.17 -19.54
CA LYS A 39 6.76 46.01 -19.34
C LYS A 39 5.51 46.10 -20.24
N ALA A 40 4.91 47.28 -20.36
CA ALA A 40 3.73 47.49 -21.20
C ALA A 40 4.05 47.29 -22.69
N GLU A 41 5.19 47.79 -23.16
CA GLU A 41 5.68 47.57 -24.53
C GLU A 41 5.94 46.08 -24.79
N LYS A 42 6.62 45.38 -23.87
CA LYS A 42 6.84 43.93 -23.98
C LYS A 42 5.55 43.12 -24.02
N LYS A 43 4.53 43.49 -23.24
CA LYS A 43 3.18 42.90 -23.32
C LYS A 43 2.56 43.12 -24.71
N LYS A 44 2.49 44.37 -25.19
CA LYS A 44 1.96 44.70 -26.53
C LYS A 44 2.71 43.95 -27.64
N ARG A 45 4.02 43.80 -27.52
CA ARG A 45 4.85 43.05 -28.48
C ARG A 45 4.58 41.54 -28.44
N GLN A 46 4.43 40.94 -27.25
CA GLN A 46 4.02 39.54 -27.13
C GLN A 46 2.60 39.30 -27.66
N GLU A 47 1.69 40.24 -27.44
CA GLU A 47 0.31 40.17 -27.94
C GLU A 47 0.25 40.27 -29.47
N LYS A 48 0.98 41.21 -30.09
CA LYS A 48 1.11 41.28 -31.55
C LYS A 48 1.68 39.98 -32.12
N LEU A 49 2.75 39.45 -31.52
CA LEU A 49 3.33 38.15 -31.86
C LEU A 49 2.40 36.94 -31.58
N ARG A 50 1.30 37.11 -30.83
CA ARG A 50 0.26 36.09 -30.64
C ARG A 50 -0.83 36.19 -31.70
N LEU A 51 -1.19 37.40 -32.14
CA LEU A 51 -2.10 37.62 -33.27
C LEU A 51 -1.46 37.15 -34.58
N GLU A 52 -0.19 37.50 -34.82
CA GLU A 52 0.63 37.06 -35.97
C GLU A 52 0.89 35.54 -36.01
N ARG A 53 0.50 34.79 -34.95
CA ARG A 53 0.70 33.33 -34.84
C ARG A 53 -0.60 32.53 -34.79
N LYS A 54 -1.76 33.14 -35.10
CA LYS A 54 -2.97 32.36 -35.42
C LYS A 54 -2.80 31.74 -36.82
N PRO A 55 -2.81 30.41 -36.97
CA PRO A 55 -2.77 29.79 -38.29
C PRO A 55 -4.10 30.01 -39.02
N LYS A 56 -4.05 30.17 -40.34
CA LYS A 56 -5.22 30.00 -41.21
C LYS A 56 -4.92 28.91 -42.24
N ALA A 57 -5.65 27.81 -42.08
CA ALA A 57 -6.05 26.90 -43.15
C ALA A 57 -7.59 27.04 -43.27
N THR A 58 -8.26 26.63 -44.34
CA THR A 58 -7.86 25.71 -45.41
C THR A 58 -8.40 26.25 -46.75
N ASP A 59 -7.65 25.96 -47.83
CA ASP A 59 -7.94 25.83 -49.28
C ASP A 59 -9.17 26.55 -49.91
N THR A 60 -9.10 27.14 -51.12
CA THR A 60 -8.03 27.13 -52.16
C THR A 60 -7.85 28.56 -52.77
N ASP A 61 -7.64 28.92 -54.06
CA ASP A 61 -7.55 28.21 -55.37
C ASP A 61 -6.69 28.98 -56.42
N THR A 62 -6.66 28.41 -57.63
CA THR A 62 -6.11 28.78 -58.95
C THR A 62 -6.66 30.14 -59.46
N GLU A 63 -5.98 31.02 -60.21
CA GLU A 63 -5.20 30.82 -61.46
C GLU A 63 -4.04 31.83 -61.68
N ALA A 64 -3.41 31.84 -62.86
CA ALA A 64 -2.16 32.55 -63.24
C ALA A 64 -2.32 34.08 -63.49
N GLU A 65 -1.31 34.91 -63.78
CA GLU A 65 0.11 34.75 -64.18
C GLU A 65 0.97 35.93 -63.55
N LYS A 66 2.16 36.43 -63.97
CA LYS A 66 3.04 36.31 -65.14
C LYS A 66 4.55 36.51 -64.78
N VAL A 67 5.42 36.08 -65.70
CA VAL A 67 6.90 36.27 -65.85
C VAL A 67 7.22 37.76 -66.15
N GLU A 68 8.38 38.40 -65.93
CA GLU A 68 9.81 38.10 -66.24
C GLU A 68 10.71 39.02 -65.37
N GLU A 69 11.56 38.58 -64.43
CA GLU A 69 12.85 37.86 -64.51
C GLU A 69 14.01 38.57 -65.25
N LYS A 70 14.98 39.07 -64.47
CA LYS A 70 16.40 39.13 -64.87
C LYS A 70 17.26 38.37 -63.86
N VAL A 71 18.18 37.56 -64.39
CA VAL A 71 18.90 36.50 -63.68
C VAL A 71 19.86 37.03 -62.62
N LEU A 72 19.76 36.47 -61.41
CA LEU A 72 20.86 36.35 -60.45
C LEU A 72 20.80 34.94 -59.85
N THR A 73 21.88 34.19 -59.96
CA THR A 73 21.84 32.72 -59.85
C THR A 73 21.48 32.22 -58.45
N ALA A 74 20.80 31.07 -58.38
CA ALA A 74 20.40 30.47 -57.11
C ALA A 74 21.61 30.08 -56.23
N GLU A 75 22.77 29.85 -56.84
CA GLU A 75 24.00 29.49 -56.14
C GLU A 75 24.62 30.66 -55.39
N GLU A 76 24.63 31.87 -55.98
CA GLU A 76 25.04 33.09 -55.29
C GLU A 76 24.07 33.43 -54.14
N LYS A 77 22.77 33.25 -54.36
CA LYS A 77 21.75 33.41 -53.30
C LYS A 77 21.89 32.37 -52.19
N LYS A 78 22.38 31.15 -52.46
CA LYS A 78 22.81 30.19 -51.43
C LYS A 78 24.06 30.67 -50.71
N LYS A 79 25.16 30.91 -51.42
CA LYS A 79 26.45 31.34 -50.88
C LYS A 79 26.33 32.60 -50.01
N ALA A 80 25.57 33.61 -50.43
CA ALA A 80 25.32 34.82 -49.63
C ALA A 80 24.43 34.57 -48.39
N LYS A 81 23.52 33.59 -48.43
CA LYS A 81 22.64 33.22 -47.30
C LYS A 81 23.35 32.28 -46.31
N GLU A 82 24.30 31.49 -46.78
CA GLU A 82 25.21 30.69 -45.96
C GLU A 82 26.30 31.55 -45.32
N ALA A 83 26.94 32.45 -46.07
CA ALA A 83 27.85 33.46 -45.54
C ALA A 83 27.18 34.29 -44.42
N LYS A 84 25.99 34.86 -44.66
CA LYS A 84 25.25 35.60 -43.61
C LYS A 84 24.83 34.73 -42.41
N LYS A 85 24.65 33.42 -42.60
CA LYS A 85 24.34 32.45 -41.51
C LYS A 85 25.60 32.05 -40.74
N GLU A 86 26.75 32.06 -41.39
CA GLU A 86 28.07 31.83 -40.80
C GLU A 86 28.59 33.07 -40.08
N GLU A 87 28.45 34.27 -40.66
CA GLU A 87 28.65 35.55 -39.99
C GLU A 87 27.72 35.68 -38.78
N ALA A 88 26.43 35.39 -38.90
CA ALA A 88 25.51 35.41 -37.75
C ALA A 88 25.78 34.27 -36.73
N LYS A 89 26.58 33.25 -37.08
CA LYS A 89 27.16 32.29 -36.13
C LYS A 89 28.38 32.91 -35.45
N LYS A 90 29.38 33.34 -36.22
CA LYS A 90 30.63 33.98 -35.76
C LYS A 90 30.37 35.22 -34.91
N GLU A 91 29.37 36.03 -35.22
CA GLU A 91 28.95 37.20 -34.43
C GLU A 91 28.24 36.78 -33.12
N LYS A 92 27.43 35.72 -33.13
CA LYS A 92 26.85 35.15 -31.90
C LYS A 92 27.90 34.49 -31.02
N GLU A 93 28.90 33.86 -31.63
CA GLU A 93 30.00 33.18 -30.97
C GLU A 93 31.00 34.18 -30.40
N ALA A 94 31.36 35.23 -31.15
CA ALA A 94 32.09 36.40 -30.66
C ALA A 94 31.33 37.11 -29.54
N LYS A 95 30.00 37.31 -29.66
CA LYS A 95 29.18 37.83 -28.54
C LYS A 95 29.02 36.84 -27.38
N LYS A 96 29.37 35.56 -27.55
CA LYS A 96 29.43 34.55 -26.47
C LYS A 96 30.80 34.62 -25.79
N LEU A 97 31.88 34.71 -26.56
CA LEU A 97 33.27 34.91 -26.11
C LEU A 97 33.43 36.24 -25.38
N GLN A 98 33.05 37.36 -26.00
CA GLN A 98 33.00 38.68 -25.36
C GLN A 98 32.12 38.71 -24.10
N LYS A 99 31.14 37.80 -23.95
CA LYS A 99 30.31 37.68 -22.73
C LYS A 99 30.88 36.70 -21.70
N LEU A 100 31.82 35.83 -22.10
CA LEU A 100 32.66 35.03 -21.21
C LEU A 100 33.82 35.87 -20.67
N GLU A 101 34.43 36.70 -21.52
CA GLU A 101 35.46 37.69 -21.21
C GLU A 101 34.88 38.86 -20.38
N ALA A 102 33.72 39.40 -20.77
CA ALA A 102 32.95 40.34 -19.95
C ALA A 102 32.17 39.67 -18.81
N LYS A 103 32.59 38.47 -18.36
CA LYS A 103 32.45 38.15 -16.94
C LYS A 103 33.24 39.22 -16.19
N LYS A 104 32.55 40.25 -15.69
CA LYS A 104 33.13 41.14 -14.67
C LYS A 104 33.76 40.27 -13.60
N GLU A 105 35.09 40.33 -13.50
CA GLU A 105 35.85 39.77 -12.40
C GLU A 105 35.14 40.16 -11.11
N LYS A 106 34.55 39.18 -10.42
CA LYS A 106 33.89 39.42 -9.12
C LYS A 106 34.95 40.10 -8.24
N THR A 107 34.65 41.31 -7.77
CA THR A 107 35.55 42.08 -6.89
C THR A 107 36.01 41.16 -5.74
N PRO A 108 37.22 41.27 -5.15
CA PRO A 108 37.65 40.37 -4.06
C PRO A 108 36.59 40.24 -2.95
N LEU A 109 35.92 41.33 -2.58
CA LEU A 109 34.77 41.33 -1.66
C LEU A 109 33.55 40.51 -2.18
N GLN A 110 33.24 40.57 -3.48
CA GLN A 110 32.18 39.76 -4.11
C GLN A 110 32.58 38.28 -4.26
N LYS A 111 33.86 37.97 -4.47
CA LYS A 111 34.39 36.59 -4.39
C LYS A 111 34.19 36.07 -2.96
N ALA A 112 34.69 36.80 -1.95
CA ALA A 112 34.55 36.44 -0.54
C ALA A 112 33.07 36.28 -0.09
N ILE A 113 32.19 37.23 -0.39
CA ILE A 113 30.75 37.13 -0.10
C ILE A 113 30.14 35.89 -0.75
N HIS A 114 30.52 35.55 -1.99
CA HIS A 114 29.98 34.38 -2.68
C HIS A 114 30.50 33.03 -2.13
N HIS A 115 31.63 33.02 -1.41
CA HIS A 115 32.10 31.85 -0.65
C HIS A 115 31.47 31.79 0.75
N ALA A 116 31.23 32.93 1.40
CA ALA A 116 30.58 33.00 2.73
C ALA A 116 29.06 32.80 2.67
N LEU A 117 28.38 33.23 1.60
CA LEU A 117 26.93 33.15 1.42
C LEU A 117 26.34 31.75 1.66
N PRO A 118 26.86 30.64 1.11
CA PRO A 118 26.34 29.30 1.44
C PRO A 118 26.46 28.97 2.93
N VAL A 119 27.55 29.36 3.61
CA VAL A 119 27.75 29.14 5.04
C VAL A 119 26.78 29.97 5.89
N ILE A 120 26.52 31.21 5.49
CA ILE A 120 25.53 32.08 6.13
C ILE A 120 24.11 31.51 5.94
N ILE A 121 23.79 31.00 4.74
CA ILE A 121 22.49 30.37 4.46
C ILE A 121 22.30 29.08 5.27
N THR A 122 23.28 28.17 5.31
CA THR A 122 23.16 26.93 6.10
C THR A 122 23.07 27.24 7.60
N SER A 123 23.88 28.17 8.10
CA SER A 123 23.81 28.63 9.49
C SER A 123 22.42 29.22 9.82
N ALA A 124 21.86 30.08 8.97
CA ALA A 124 20.52 30.65 9.16
C ALA A 124 19.41 29.59 9.10
N VAL A 125 19.52 28.58 8.22
CA VAL A 125 18.57 27.46 8.16
C VAL A 125 18.64 26.60 9.44
N ILE A 126 19.85 26.29 9.92
CA ILE A 126 20.05 25.55 11.19
C ILE A 126 19.47 26.34 12.38
N LEU A 127 19.69 27.66 12.42
CA LEU A 127 19.11 28.54 13.44
C LEU A 127 17.58 28.50 13.43
N LEU A 128 16.95 28.60 12.25
CA LEU A 128 15.49 28.54 12.10
C LEU A 128 14.92 27.17 12.50
N ILE A 129 15.60 26.07 12.18
CA ILE A 129 15.22 24.71 12.60
C ILE A 129 15.33 24.58 14.13
N SER A 130 16.40 25.09 14.73
CA SER A 130 16.58 25.09 16.19
C SER A 130 15.47 25.87 16.91
N ILE A 131 15.15 27.08 16.44
CA ILE A 131 14.05 27.89 16.97
C ILE A 131 12.70 27.15 16.82
N PHE A 132 12.44 26.51 15.68
CA PHE A 132 11.24 25.70 15.46
C PHE A 132 11.14 24.53 16.46
N LEU A 133 12.24 23.82 16.71
CA LEU A 133 12.30 22.67 17.62
C LEU A 133 12.06 23.04 19.08
N VAL A 134 12.65 24.16 19.55
CA VAL A 134 12.46 24.68 20.92
C VAL A 134 11.05 25.25 21.11
N THR A 135 10.48 25.86 20.07
CA THR A 135 9.12 26.43 20.12
C THR A 135 8.06 25.31 20.17
N PRO A 136 6.98 25.44 20.99
CA PRO A 136 5.90 24.44 21.05
C PRO A 136 5.16 24.20 19.72
N PHE A 137 5.41 25.00 18.69
CA PHE A 137 4.90 24.82 17.34
C PHE A 137 5.27 23.44 16.76
N SER A 138 6.49 22.95 17.00
CA SER A 138 6.94 21.59 16.59
C SER A 138 6.13 20.44 17.22
N LYS A 139 5.39 20.70 18.30
CA LYS A 139 4.49 19.73 18.97
C LYS A 139 3.05 19.83 18.47
N LYS A 140 2.61 21.02 18.03
CA LYS A 140 1.26 21.30 17.50
C LYS A 140 1.06 20.81 16.06
N LYS A 141 1.44 19.56 15.80
CA LYS A 141 1.23 18.83 14.54
C LYS A 141 -0.27 18.56 14.32
N ILE A 142 -0.72 18.65 13.07
CA ILE A 142 -2.04 18.16 12.65
C ILE A 142 -1.83 16.77 12.05
N VAL A 143 -2.48 15.76 12.60
CA VAL A 143 -2.49 14.40 12.02
C VAL A 143 -3.83 14.20 11.30
N THR A 144 -3.79 13.72 10.06
CA THR A 144 -4.97 13.32 9.27
C THR A 144 -4.79 11.89 8.79
N VAL A 145 -5.88 11.14 8.66
CA VAL A 145 -5.89 9.80 8.06
C VAL A 145 -6.61 9.86 6.73
N THR A 146 -6.08 9.16 5.71
CA THR A 146 -6.73 8.95 4.41
C THR A 146 -6.77 7.47 4.07
N GLY A 147 -7.76 7.05 3.28
CA GLY A 147 -7.89 5.65 2.84
C GLY A 147 -8.38 4.66 3.90
N ALA A 148 -8.67 5.14 5.12
CA ALA A 148 -9.53 4.44 6.05
C ALA A 148 -11.02 4.66 5.67
N THR A 149 -11.79 3.59 5.69
CA THR A 149 -13.19 3.49 5.27
C THR A 149 -14.06 2.80 6.31
N THR A 150 -13.50 1.78 6.96
CA THR A 150 -14.15 0.93 7.96
C THR A 150 -13.52 1.14 9.35
N VAL A 151 -12.22 1.45 9.39
CA VAL A 151 -11.47 1.83 10.60
C VAL A 151 -11.66 3.34 10.85
N SER A 152 -11.88 3.75 12.11
CA SER A 152 -11.96 5.18 12.45
C SER A 152 -10.59 5.89 12.42
N GLN A 153 -10.55 7.18 12.09
CA GLN A 153 -9.30 7.96 12.10
C GLN A 153 -8.66 7.96 13.51
N GLU A 154 -9.50 8.09 14.54
CA GLU A 154 -9.10 8.17 15.94
C GLU A 154 -8.48 6.86 16.41
N GLU A 155 -8.96 5.73 15.90
CA GLU A 155 -8.40 4.39 16.09
C GLU A 155 -7.03 4.24 15.43
N VAL A 156 -6.88 4.59 14.16
CA VAL A 156 -5.56 4.57 13.48
C VAL A 156 -4.53 5.43 14.24
N ILE A 157 -4.94 6.61 14.72
CA ILE A 157 -4.07 7.50 15.50
C ILE A 157 -3.72 6.88 16.87
N ARG A 158 -4.70 6.32 17.59
CA ARG A 158 -4.52 5.61 18.88
C ARG A 158 -3.57 4.42 18.73
N ASP A 159 -3.79 3.59 17.71
CA ASP A 159 -3.07 2.34 17.49
C ASP A 159 -1.62 2.62 17.06
N SER A 160 -1.37 3.66 16.27
CA SER A 160 0.00 4.12 15.96
C SER A 160 0.85 4.44 17.20
N GLY A 161 0.21 4.84 18.32
CA GLY A 161 0.87 5.28 19.54
C GLY A 161 1.41 6.72 19.50
N ILE A 162 1.04 7.52 18.50
CA ILE A 162 1.39 8.96 18.44
C ILE A 162 0.76 9.69 19.63
N LYS A 163 1.59 10.28 20.50
CA LYS A 163 1.13 11.16 21.57
C LYS A 163 1.11 12.62 21.08
N PRO A 164 0.20 13.48 21.59
CA PRO A 164 0.21 14.91 21.28
C PRO A 164 1.56 15.58 21.56
N SER A 165 2.29 15.12 22.58
CA SER A 165 3.60 15.63 22.99
C SER A 165 4.78 15.30 22.07
N ASN A 166 4.69 14.29 21.19
CA ASN A 166 5.79 13.94 20.27
C ASN A 166 6.07 15.07 19.27
N TYR A 167 7.35 15.38 19.05
CA TYR A 167 7.80 16.35 18.03
C TYR A 167 7.56 15.84 16.61
N LEU A 168 7.13 16.72 15.71
CA LEU A 168 6.88 16.42 14.29
C LEU A 168 8.04 15.64 13.63
N PHE A 169 9.28 16.10 13.79
CA PHE A 169 10.45 15.48 13.17
C PHE A 169 10.72 14.05 13.67
N SER A 170 10.37 13.72 14.92
CA SER A 170 10.51 12.35 15.44
C SER A 170 9.57 11.38 14.70
N LEU A 171 8.36 11.81 14.35
CA LEU A 171 7.45 11.01 13.53
C LEU A 171 7.93 10.88 12.09
N ILE A 172 8.57 11.91 11.53
CA ILE A 172 9.13 11.87 10.16
C ILE A 172 10.32 10.90 10.10
N PHE A 173 11.26 10.97 11.04
CA PHE A 173 12.47 10.14 11.02
C PHE A 173 12.24 8.69 11.51
N HIS A 174 11.20 8.43 12.31
CA HIS A 174 10.89 7.09 12.84
C HIS A 174 9.52 6.55 12.38
N HIS A 175 8.98 7.03 11.25
CA HIS A 175 7.66 6.65 10.73
C HIS A 175 7.39 5.14 10.74
N SER A 176 8.34 4.33 10.28
CA SER A 176 8.20 2.86 10.20
C SER A 176 7.86 2.18 11.54
N ALA A 177 8.23 2.76 12.68
CA ALA A 177 7.82 2.22 13.98
C ALA A 177 6.33 2.48 14.27
N TYR A 178 5.82 3.68 13.92
CA TYR A 178 4.41 4.04 14.06
C TYR A 178 3.53 3.30 13.03
N GLU A 179 4.02 3.11 11.80
CA GLU A 179 3.34 2.34 10.74
C GLU A 179 3.17 0.86 11.13
N LYS A 180 4.25 0.23 11.64
CA LYS A 180 4.19 -1.13 12.19
C LYS A 180 3.25 -1.24 13.38
N ASN A 181 3.23 -0.25 14.29
CA ASN A 181 2.29 -0.24 15.41
C ASN A 181 0.82 -0.24 14.99
N ILE A 182 0.47 0.43 13.87
CA ILE A 182 -0.90 0.38 13.32
C ILE A 182 -1.20 -1.04 12.83
N ILE A 183 -0.36 -1.58 11.95
CA ILE A 183 -0.58 -2.89 11.30
C ILE A 183 -0.61 -4.04 12.33
N SER A 184 0.25 -3.99 13.36
CA SER A 184 0.32 -5.05 14.38
C SER A 184 -0.82 -5.03 15.39
N LYS A 185 -1.56 -3.92 15.53
CA LYS A 185 -2.72 -3.82 16.44
C LYS A 185 -4.04 -3.93 15.71
N ASN A 186 -4.14 -3.30 14.54
CA ASN A 186 -5.37 -3.23 13.77
C ASN A 186 -5.34 -4.25 12.63
N LYS A 187 -5.96 -5.43 12.87
CA LYS A 187 -6.01 -6.54 11.91
C LYS A 187 -6.58 -6.15 10.53
N MET A 188 -7.37 -5.08 10.45
CA MET A 188 -8.00 -4.62 9.22
C MET A 188 -7.09 -3.69 8.39
N VAL A 189 -5.94 -3.24 8.91
CA VAL A 189 -4.99 -2.39 8.17
C VAL A 189 -3.95 -3.23 7.41
N LYS A 190 -4.04 -3.18 6.08
CA LYS A 190 -3.10 -3.81 5.13
C LYS A 190 -1.78 -3.07 5.03
N SER A 191 -1.81 -1.73 5.06
CA SER A 191 -0.60 -0.89 5.17
C SER A 191 -0.94 0.53 5.66
N ALA A 192 0.02 1.18 6.30
CA ALA A 192 -0.04 2.60 6.65
C ALA A 192 1.25 3.29 6.20
N ASN A 193 1.16 4.49 5.63
CA ASN A 193 2.30 5.24 5.07
C ASN A 193 2.27 6.70 5.54
N PHE A 194 3.36 7.20 6.12
CA PHE A 194 3.42 8.54 6.71
C PHE A 194 3.91 9.60 5.72
N ILE A 195 2.98 10.41 5.21
CA ILE A 195 3.24 11.46 4.23
C ILE A 195 3.27 12.82 4.93
N TYR A 196 4.48 13.38 5.11
CA TYR A 196 4.63 14.75 5.62
C TYR A 196 4.13 15.79 4.62
N ARG A 197 3.36 16.78 5.10
CA ARG A 197 2.86 17.92 4.32
C ARG A 197 3.22 19.23 5.03
N PHE A 198 4.03 20.06 4.39
CA PHE A 198 4.37 21.38 4.92
C PHE A 198 3.17 22.34 4.86
N PRO A 199 2.93 23.18 5.89
CA PRO A 199 3.59 23.22 7.19
C PRO A 199 2.88 22.34 8.24
N ASN A 200 3.65 21.58 9.01
CA ASN A 200 3.21 20.95 10.27
C ASN A 200 1.99 20.00 10.19
N LYS A 201 1.70 19.46 8.99
CA LYS A 201 0.68 18.43 8.77
C LYS A 201 1.36 17.09 8.51
N LEU A 202 0.81 16.01 9.07
CA LEU A 202 1.25 14.65 8.84
C LEU A 202 0.02 13.83 8.42
N ASN A 203 0.07 13.25 7.23
CA ASN A 203 -1.00 12.41 6.74
C ASN A 203 -0.59 10.94 6.86
N ILE A 204 -1.44 10.12 7.46
CA ILE A 204 -1.29 8.65 7.49
C ILE A 204 -2.18 8.11 6.37
N ASP A 205 -1.55 7.66 5.29
CA ASP A 205 -2.26 7.02 4.17
C ASP A 205 -2.40 5.52 4.46
N VAL A 206 -3.61 5.14 4.84
CA VAL A 206 -4.02 3.80 5.22
C VAL A 206 -4.59 3.08 4.00
N LYS A 207 -4.34 1.77 3.93
CA LYS A 207 -5.09 0.85 3.09
C LYS A 207 -5.64 -0.23 4.00
N GLU A 208 -6.95 -0.43 3.95
CA GLU A 208 -7.61 -1.54 4.63
C GLU A 208 -7.47 -2.82 3.81
N TYR A 209 -7.61 -3.97 4.48
CA TYR A 209 -7.95 -5.22 3.83
C TYR A 209 -9.45 -5.22 3.53
N SER A 210 -9.84 -5.54 2.29
CA SER A 210 -11.26 -5.76 1.97
C SER A 210 -11.78 -7.04 2.62
N ILE A 211 -13.02 -7.00 3.10
CA ILE A 211 -13.79 -8.21 3.43
C ILE A 211 -14.13 -8.92 2.11
N ILE A 212 -13.97 -10.24 2.06
CA ILE A 212 -14.21 -11.06 0.87
C ILE A 212 -15.18 -12.22 1.11
N ALA A 213 -15.43 -12.57 2.37
CA ALA A 213 -16.31 -13.65 2.78
C ALA A 213 -16.72 -13.46 4.25
N TYR A 214 -17.69 -14.25 4.70
CA TYR A 214 -18.09 -14.36 6.11
C TYR A 214 -18.12 -15.83 6.52
N ALA A 215 -17.77 -16.13 7.77
CA ALA A 215 -18.09 -17.41 8.39
C ALA A 215 -19.38 -17.26 9.19
N GLN A 216 -20.27 -18.26 9.11
CA GLN A 216 -21.45 -18.30 9.96
C GLN A 216 -21.09 -18.89 11.33
N THR A 217 -21.65 -18.32 12.40
CA THR A 217 -21.49 -18.75 13.79
C THR A 217 -22.83 -18.61 14.53
N ASP A 218 -22.99 -19.29 15.67
CA ASP A 218 -24.25 -19.26 16.42
C ASP A 218 -24.61 -17.84 16.91
N ASP A 219 -23.60 -17.04 17.26
CA ASP A 219 -23.74 -15.66 17.72
C ASP A 219 -23.81 -14.61 16.59
N GLY A 220 -23.74 -15.01 15.31
CA GLY A 220 -23.79 -14.10 14.15
C GLY A 220 -22.78 -14.42 13.05
N TYR A 221 -22.23 -13.40 12.39
CA TYR A 221 -21.34 -13.57 11.23
C TYR A 221 -19.95 -13.03 11.53
N GLN A 222 -18.91 -13.79 11.17
CA GLN A 222 -17.51 -13.39 11.35
C GLN A 222 -16.87 -13.04 9.99
N PRO A 223 -16.58 -11.75 9.70
CA PRO A 223 -16.00 -11.36 8.43
C PRO A 223 -14.57 -11.89 8.25
N ILE A 224 -14.24 -12.25 7.01
CA ILE A 224 -12.94 -12.76 6.56
C ILE A 224 -12.33 -11.75 5.59
N LEU A 225 -11.14 -11.29 5.92
CA LEU A 225 -10.35 -10.33 5.14
C LEU A 225 -9.62 -11.00 3.96
N GLU A 226 -9.21 -10.22 2.96
CA GLU A 226 -8.44 -10.68 1.78
C GLU A 226 -7.07 -11.34 2.09
N ASN A 227 -6.62 -11.33 3.33
CA ASN A 227 -5.45 -12.09 3.81
C ASN A 227 -5.81 -13.43 4.48
N GLY A 228 -7.10 -13.76 4.62
CA GLY A 228 -7.63 -14.93 5.32
C GLY A 228 -7.88 -14.76 6.82
N THR A 229 -7.56 -13.60 7.41
CA THR A 229 -7.79 -13.35 8.84
C THR A 229 -9.25 -13.03 9.15
N ARG A 230 -9.76 -13.64 10.23
CA ARG A 230 -11.07 -13.36 10.82
C ARG A 230 -11.01 -12.18 11.81
N ILE A 231 -12.05 -11.32 11.77
CA ILE A 231 -12.20 -10.17 12.69
C ILE A 231 -13.33 -10.40 13.72
N GLY A 232 -13.84 -9.35 14.37
CA GLY A 232 -14.96 -9.47 15.31
C GLY A 232 -16.28 -9.84 14.62
N LEU A 233 -17.27 -10.32 15.37
CA LEU A 233 -18.59 -10.62 14.82
C LEU A 233 -19.32 -9.33 14.41
N VAL A 234 -20.16 -9.44 13.37
CA VAL A 234 -21.07 -8.40 12.88
C VAL A 234 -22.51 -8.93 12.85
N GLY A 235 -23.47 -8.02 12.96
CA GLY A 235 -24.89 -8.35 12.84
C GLY A 235 -25.31 -8.63 11.39
N ALA A 236 -26.41 -9.38 11.21
CA ALA A 236 -26.95 -9.66 9.88
C ALA A 236 -27.31 -8.39 9.08
N SER A 237 -27.56 -7.26 9.76
CA SER A 237 -27.79 -5.94 9.17
C SER A 237 -26.55 -5.26 8.58
N GLU A 238 -25.34 -5.80 8.82
CA GLU A 238 -24.07 -5.28 8.29
C GLU A 238 -23.58 -6.09 7.09
N LEU A 239 -24.30 -7.14 6.70
CA LEU A 239 -23.98 -7.96 5.54
C LEU A 239 -24.40 -7.28 4.23
N PRO A 240 -23.65 -7.48 3.13
CA PRO A 240 -24.09 -7.09 1.78
C PRO A 240 -25.19 -8.04 1.28
N GLU A 241 -25.91 -7.63 0.23
CA GLU A 241 -26.99 -8.41 -0.40
C GLU A 241 -26.55 -9.79 -0.92
N SER A 242 -25.26 -9.94 -1.26
CA SER A 242 -24.64 -11.21 -1.65
C SER A 242 -23.21 -11.29 -1.14
N PHE A 243 -22.84 -12.45 -0.59
CA PHE A 243 -21.51 -12.72 -0.04
C PHE A 243 -21.17 -14.22 -0.11
N LEU A 244 -19.86 -14.49 -0.17
CA LEU A 244 -19.30 -15.83 -0.04
C LEU A 244 -19.30 -16.27 1.44
N THR A 245 -19.84 -17.45 1.72
CA THR A 245 -19.78 -18.08 3.05
C THR A 245 -18.60 -19.06 3.12
N ILE A 246 -17.77 -19.01 4.17
CA ILE A 246 -16.64 -19.94 4.37
C ILE A 246 -16.72 -20.59 5.77
N ASN A 247 -17.31 -21.77 5.79
CA ASN A 247 -17.51 -22.61 6.96
C ASN A 247 -16.37 -23.63 7.09
N LEU A 248 -15.15 -23.10 7.29
CA LEU A 248 -13.94 -23.87 7.59
C LEU A 248 -13.45 -23.56 9.01
N SER A 249 -13.01 -24.57 9.75
CA SER A 249 -12.53 -24.42 11.13
C SER A 249 -11.07 -23.92 11.21
N SER A 250 -10.24 -24.25 10.23
CA SER A 250 -8.80 -23.96 10.21
C SER A 250 -8.48 -22.61 9.55
N GLU A 251 -7.97 -21.63 10.31
CA GLU A 251 -7.52 -20.35 9.75
C GLU A 251 -6.41 -20.54 8.70
N LYS A 252 -5.52 -21.53 8.90
CA LYS A 252 -4.45 -21.86 7.95
C LYS A 252 -5.00 -22.25 6.58
N ASP A 253 -6.12 -22.97 6.55
CA ASP A 253 -6.74 -23.45 5.32
C ASP A 253 -7.64 -22.38 4.67
N ILE A 254 -8.24 -21.48 5.47
CA ILE A 254 -8.82 -20.23 4.95
C ILE A 254 -7.74 -19.37 4.27
N GLN A 255 -6.57 -19.20 4.89
CA GLN A 255 -5.44 -18.46 4.29
C GLN A 255 -4.94 -19.11 3.00
N LYS A 256 -4.88 -20.45 2.91
CA LYS A 256 -4.63 -21.17 1.64
C LYS A 256 -5.73 -20.89 0.60
N LEU A 257 -6.99 -21.00 0.99
CA LEU A 257 -8.17 -20.87 0.13
C LEU A 257 -8.23 -19.48 -0.51
N VAL A 258 -8.11 -18.44 0.28
CA VAL A 258 -8.05 -17.04 -0.18
C VAL A 258 -6.84 -16.80 -1.10
N LYS A 259 -5.70 -17.43 -0.81
CA LYS A 259 -4.49 -17.42 -1.66
C LYS A 259 -4.61 -18.28 -2.94
N ALA A 260 -5.60 -19.17 -3.03
CA ALA A 260 -5.94 -19.90 -4.24
C ALA A 260 -6.95 -19.11 -5.08
N PHE A 261 -8.02 -18.59 -4.47
CA PHE A 261 -9.01 -17.71 -5.11
C PHE A 261 -8.40 -16.45 -5.72
N SER A 262 -7.40 -15.83 -5.07
CA SER A 262 -6.66 -14.69 -5.63
C SER A 262 -5.82 -14.99 -6.89
N LYS A 263 -5.75 -16.25 -7.32
CA LYS A 263 -5.15 -16.68 -8.60
C LYS A 263 -6.19 -17.06 -9.66
N LEU A 264 -7.46 -17.20 -9.26
CA LEU A 264 -8.56 -17.56 -10.14
C LEU A 264 -9.19 -16.32 -10.77
N ASP A 265 -10.01 -16.55 -11.79
CA ASP A 265 -10.86 -15.50 -12.33
C ASP A 265 -11.91 -15.07 -11.29
N LYS A 266 -12.19 -13.76 -11.23
CA LYS A 266 -13.13 -13.22 -10.25
C LYS A 266 -14.55 -13.68 -10.49
N ASP A 267 -14.98 -13.79 -11.74
CA ASP A 267 -16.35 -14.16 -12.06
C ASP A 267 -16.60 -15.64 -11.73
N LEU A 268 -15.55 -16.47 -11.76
CA LEU A 268 -15.59 -17.84 -11.23
C LEU A 268 -15.70 -17.88 -9.70
N VAL A 269 -14.90 -17.08 -8.97
CA VAL A 269 -14.99 -17.02 -7.50
C VAL A 269 -16.34 -16.46 -7.05
N ASN A 270 -16.88 -15.48 -7.78
CA ASN A 270 -18.22 -14.90 -7.56
C ASN A 270 -19.38 -15.83 -7.91
N GLN A 271 -19.14 -17.01 -8.52
CA GLN A 271 -20.15 -18.05 -8.71
C GLN A 271 -20.25 -19.02 -7.52
N ILE A 272 -19.34 -18.93 -6.54
CA ILE A 272 -19.35 -19.74 -5.32
C ILE A 272 -20.17 -19.03 -4.24
N GLN A 273 -21.13 -19.74 -3.64
CA GLN A 273 -21.97 -19.23 -2.54
C GLN A 273 -21.46 -19.69 -1.18
N ILE A 274 -21.11 -20.97 -1.03
CA ILE A 274 -20.64 -21.56 0.23
C ILE A 274 -19.39 -22.42 -0.01
N VAL A 275 -18.44 -22.36 0.92
CA VAL A 275 -17.31 -23.29 1.05
C VAL A 275 -17.36 -23.97 2.40
N SER A 276 -17.35 -25.30 2.42
CA SER A 276 -17.19 -26.10 3.63
C SER A 276 -16.15 -27.20 3.43
N SER A 277 -15.84 -27.92 4.51
CA SER A 277 -15.22 -29.25 4.40
C SER A 277 -16.17 -30.19 3.65
N ALA A 278 -15.61 -31.18 2.95
CA ALA A 278 -16.34 -32.34 2.43
C ALA A 278 -16.12 -33.61 3.28
N ASP A 279 -15.34 -33.52 4.36
CA ASP A 279 -15.10 -34.56 5.38
C ASP A 279 -14.69 -35.94 4.82
N SER A 280 -13.92 -35.93 3.72
CA SER A 280 -13.41 -37.13 3.07
C SER A 280 -12.32 -37.82 3.90
N ALA A 281 -12.49 -39.13 4.10
CA ALA A 281 -11.50 -39.99 4.76
C ALA A 281 -10.24 -40.25 3.91
N THR A 282 -10.29 -40.04 2.59
CA THR A 282 -9.16 -40.22 1.66
C THR A 282 -8.40 -38.91 1.42
N THR A 283 -9.11 -37.78 1.27
CA THR A 283 -8.51 -36.49 0.97
C THR A 283 -8.89 -35.45 2.03
N SER A 284 -7.99 -35.25 2.99
CA SER A 284 -8.20 -34.39 4.17
C SER A 284 -8.26 -32.88 3.89
N ASP A 285 -8.03 -32.44 2.66
CA ASP A 285 -8.23 -31.06 2.20
C ASP A 285 -9.32 -30.92 1.13
N LEU A 286 -10.21 -31.93 0.99
CA LEU A 286 -11.36 -31.88 0.08
C LEU A 286 -12.38 -30.84 0.55
N LEU A 287 -12.64 -29.84 -0.30
CA LEU A 287 -13.65 -28.82 -0.08
C LEU A 287 -14.95 -29.21 -0.78
N LYS A 288 -16.09 -28.89 -0.16
CA LYS A 288 -17.39 -28.78 -0.84
C LYS A 288 -17.58 -27.30 -1.18
N LEU A 289 -17.81 -27.00 -2.46
CA LEU A 289 -18.20 -25.69 -2.95
C LEU A 289 -19.65 -25.76 -3.42
N GLU A 290 -20.52 -24.92 -2.89
CA GLU A 290 -21.91 -24.80 -3.34
C GLU A 290 -22.01 -23.57 -4.23
N MET A 291 -22.49 -23.75 -5.46
CA MET A 291 -22.47 -22.75 -6.52
C MET A 291 -23.83 -22.04 -6.65
N HIS A 292 -23.82 -20.77 -7.06
CA HIS A 292 -25.04 -19.98 -7.27
C HIS A 292 -25.96 -20.49 -8.39
N ASP A 293 -25.51 -21.46 -9.20
CA ASP A 293 -26.31 -22.17 -10.21
C ASP A 293 -26.89 -23.51 -9.72
N GLY A 294 -26.81 -23.78 -8.40
CA GLY A 294 -27.38 -24.97 -7.74
C GLY A 294 -26.47 -26.21 -7.74
N ASN A 295 -25.37 -26.18 -8.51
CA ASN A 295 -24.42 -27.29 -8.54
C ASN A 295 -23.49 -27.30 -7.32
N VAL A 296 -22.95 -28.48 -7.00
CA VAL A 296 -21.95 -28.66 -5.94
C VAL A 296 -20.65 -29.15 -6.55
N VAL A 297 -19.52 -28.52 -6.24
CA VAL A 297 -18.19 -28.97 -6.69
C VAL A 297 -17.38 -29.48 -5.51
N ARG A 298 -16.98 -30.77 -5.52
CA ARG A 298 -16.00 -31.32 -4.57
C ARG A 298 -14.60 -31.18 -5.16
N VAL A 299 -13.67 -30.51 -4.47
CA VAL A 299 -12.31 -30.27 -5.01
C VAL A 299 -11.25 -30.13 -3.91
N PRO A 300 -10.07 -30.77 -4.03
CA PRO A 300 -8.98 -30.62 -3.07
C PRO A 300 -8.43 -29.19 -3.04
N LEU A 301 -8.34 -28.57 -1.87
CA LEU A 301 -7.82 -27.21 -1.67
C LEU A 301 -6.43 -27.00 -2.31
N SER A 302 -5.56 -28.01 -2.24
CA SER A 302 -4.23 -27.99 -2.85
C SER A 302 -4.25 -27.95 -4.38
N GLU A 303 -5.30 -28.45 -5.03
CA GLU A 303 -5.47 -28.43 -6.49
C GLU A 303 -6.56 -27.47 -7.01
N LEU A 304 -7.29 -26.81 -6.11
CA LEU A 304 -8.39 -25.87 -6.38
C LEU A 304 -8.10 -24.90 -7.54
N ALA A 305 -6.94 -24.22 -7.50
CA ALA A 305 -6.54 -23.24 -8.51
C ALA A 305 -6.23 -23.84 -9.91
N LYS A 306 -6.07 -25.17 -10.01
CA LYS A 306 -5.81 -25.94 -11.24
C LYS A 306 -7.08 -26.61 -11.76
N LYS A 307 -7.92 -27.14 -10.86
CA LYS A 307 -9.12 -27.93 -11.18
C LYS A 307 -10.39 -27.09 -11.36
N LEU A 308 -10.67 -26.12 -10.48
CA LEU A 308 -11.93 -25.36 -10.54
C LEU A 308 -12.17 -24.62 -11.88
N PRO A 309 -11.15 -24.09 -12.61
CA PRO A 309 -11.34 -23.51 -13.94
C PRO A 309 -11.94 -24.45 -15.01
N TYR A 310 -11.95 -25.77 -14.78
CA TYR A 310 -12.63 -26.71 -15.68
C TYR A 310 -14.15 -26.74 -15.48
N TYR A 311 -14.66 -26.31 -14.32
CA TYR A 311 -16.10 -26.22 -14.07
C TYR A 311 -16.82 -25.34 -15.11
N LEU A 312 -16.22 -24.18 -15.43
CA LEU A 312 -16.70 -23.26 -16.49
C LEU A 312 -16.80 -23.89 -17.89
N LYS A 313 -16.16 -25.03 -18.14
CA LYS A 313 -16.17 -25.71 -19.45
C LYS A 313 -17.24 -26.80 -19.55
N ILE A 314 -17.82 -27.21 -18.43
CA ILE A 314 -18.76 -28.34 -18.35
C ILE A 314 -20.15 -27.92 -17.84
N LYS A 315 -20.24 -26.85 -17.05
CA LYS A 315 -21.47 -26.47 -16.34
C LYS A 315 -22.69 -26.30 -17.25
N ASP A 316 -22.50 -25.73 -18.45
CA ASP A 316 -23.57 -25.50 -19.43
C ASP A 316 -24.05 -26.80 -20.10
N SER A 317 -23.47 -27.95 -19.73
CA SER A 317 -23.84 -29.31 -20.17
C SER A 317 -24.19 -30.23 -18.99
N LEU A 318 -24.25 -29.71 -17.76
CA LEU A 318 -24.69 -30.46 -16.59
C LEU A 318 -26.23 -30.41 -16.45
N PRO A 319 -26.88 -31.49 -15.96
CA PRO A 319 -28.20 -31.40 -15.37
C PRO A 319 -28.25 -30.42 -14.19
N GLU A 320 -29.43 -29.88 -13.90
CA GLU A 320 -29.66 -29.04 -12.71
C GLU A 320 -29.28 -29.79 -11.41
N ASN A 321 -28.67 -29.08 -10.47
CA ASN A 321 -28.23 -29.60 -9.17
C ASN A 321 -27.27 -30.81 -9.26
N SER A 322 -26.33 -30.77 -10.20
CA SER A 322 -25.28 -31.79 -10.34
C SER A 322 -24.19 -31.65 -9.27
N ILE A 323 -23.66 -32.78 -8.83
CA ILE A 323 -22.47 -32.86 -7.98
C ILE A 323 -21.27 -33.16 -8.89
N VAL A 324 -20.36 -32.21 -9.03
CA VAL A 324 -19.12 -32.34 -9.80
C VAL A 324 -17.98 -32.75 -8.87
N ASP A 325 -17.53 -34.00 -8.98
CA ASP A 325 -16.39 -34.48 -8.22
C ASP A 325 -15.07 -34.24 -8.97
N MET A 326 -14.15 -33.55 -8.29
CA MET A 326 -12.79 -33.27 -8.77
C MET A 326 -11.70 -33.82 -7.82
N GLU A 327 -11.97 -34.84 -6.98
CA GLU A 327 -10.95 -35.46 -6.12
C GLU A 327 -9.89 -36.18 -6.99
N VAL A 328 -10.28 -37.22 -7.71
CA VAL A 328 -9.37 -38.05 -8.53
C VAL A 328 -9.45 -37.82 -10.04
N GLY A 329 -10.52 -37.18 -10.52
CA GLY A 329 -10.77 -36.93 -11.96
C GLY A 329 -11.58 -35.66 -12.18
N ILE A 330 -12.49 -35.69 -13.15
CA ILE A 330 -13.64 -34.78 -13.24
C ILE A 330 -14.84 -35.63 -13.63
N TYR A 331 -15.78 -35.80 -12.71
CA TYR A 331 -17.00 -36.60 -12.91
C TYR A 331 -18.22 -35.81 -12.45
N ALA A 332 -19.40 -36.14 -12.97
CA ALA A 332 -20.66 -35.55 -12.54
C ALA A 332 -21.61 -36.66 -12.07
N THR A 333 -22.17 -36.49 -10.87
CA THR A 333 -23.19 -37.33 -10.25
C THR A 333 -24.41 -36.47 -9.89
N SER A 334 -25.48 -37.08 -9.39
CA SER A 334 -26.59 -36.38 -8.75
C SER A 334 -26.85 -36.96 -7.37
N GLU A 335 -27.43 -36.17 -6.47
CA GLU A 335 -27.68 -36.55 -5.08
C GLU A 335 -28.51 -37.85 -4.96
N SER A 336 -29.45 -38.07 -5.88
CA SER A 336 -30.22 -39.32 -5.98
C SER A 336 -29.38 -40.57 -6.29
N ILE A 337 -28.34 -40.43 -7.13
CA ILE A 337 -27.44 -41.53 -7.50
C ILE A 337 -26.46 -41.81 -6.35
N GLU A 338 -25.94 -40.77 -5.70
CA GLU A 338 -25.10 -40.94 -4.51
C GLU A 338 -25.87 -41.56 -3.35
N ALA A 339 -27.13 -41.17 -3.13
CA ALA A 339 -28.01 -41.79 -2.14
C ALA A 339 -28.27 -43.28 -2.43
N SER A 340 -28.50 -43.69 -3.69
CA SER A 340 -28.63 -45.11 -4.02
C SER A 340 -27.34 -45.89 -3.78
N VAL A 341 -26.19 -45.33 -4.18
CA VAL A 341 -24.87 -45.97 -3.98
C VAL A 341 -24.51 -46.05 -2.49
N ALA A 342 -24.92 -45.08 -1.67
CA ALA A 342 -24.78 -45.12 -0.23
C ALA A 342 -25.66 -46.22 0.39
N ALA A 343 -26.95 -46.27 0.03
CA ALA A 343 -27.88 -47.28 0.54
C ALA A 343 -27.46 -48.72 0.16
N ASP A 344 -26.94 -48.93 -1.05
CA ASP A 344 -26.47 -50.25 -1.49
C ASP A 344 -25.14 -50.63 -0.82
N LYS A 345 -24.27 -49.66 -0.48
CA LYS A 345 -23.10 -49.90 0.38
C LYS A 345 -23.49 -50.26 1.82
N GLU A 346 -24.54 -49.65 2.38
CA GLU A 346 -25.04 -50.01 3.72
C GLU A 346 -25.69 -51.39 3.74
N LYS A 347 -26.45 -51.78 2.70
CA LYS A 347 -26.97 -53.15 2.55
C LYS A 347 -25.83 -54.16 2.50
N ALA A 348 -24.86 -54.00 1.60
CA ALA A 348 -23.73 -54.91 1.47
C ALA A 348 -22.91 -55.01 2.77
N LYS A 349 -22.81 -53.93 3.55
CA LYS A 349 -22.14 -53.90 4.86
C LYS A 349 -22.93 -54.62 5.96
N ASN A 350 -24.26 -54.69 5.86
CA ASN A 350 -25.11 -55.45 6.77
C ASN A 350 -25.21 -56.93 6.37
N GLU A 351 -25.30 -57.25 5.07
CA GLU A 351 -25.28 -58.62 4.54
C GLU A 351 -23.96 -59.33 4.90
N ASN A 352 -22.81 -58.67 4.70
CA ASN A 352 -21.49 -59.14 5.15
C ASN A 352 -21.34 -59.18 6.69
N LYS A 353 -22.36 -58.75 7.45
CA LYS A 353 -22.39 -58.91 8.91
C LYS A 353 -23.24 -60.10 9.33
N GLU A 354 -24.35 -60.38 8.64
CA GLU A 354 -25.18 -61.56 8.91
C GLU A 354 -24.47 -62.88 8.53
N GLU A 355 -23.65 -62.91 7.47
CA GLU A 355 -22.78 -64.06 7.18
C GLU A 355 -21.68 -64.31 8.24
N SER A 356 -21.41 -63.34 9.14
CA SER A 356 -20.38 -63.48 10.17
C SER A 356 -20.85 -64.10 11.49
N GLU A 357 -22.16 -64.37 11.66
CA GLU A 357 -22.72 -65.00 12.86
C GLU A 357 -23.15 -66.47 12.65
N SER A 358 -23.05 -67.03 11.43
CA SER A 358 -23.55 -68.38 11.11
C SER A 358 -22.54 -69.53 11.20
N ASP A 359 -21.24 -69.28 11.33
CA ASP A 359 -20.19 -70.33 11.30
C ASP A 359 -19.36 -70.36 12.59
N SER A 360 -19.99 -70.79 13.70
CA SER A 360 -19.35 -70.95 15.01
C SER A 360 -20.11 -71.95 15.91
N LYS A 361 -20.27 -73.21 15.46
CA LYS A 361 -20.81 -74.27 16.35
C LYS A 361 -20.39 -75.73 16.04
N SER A 362 -19.09 -75.97 15.94
CA SER A 362 -18.45 -77.30 16.07
C SER A 362 -16.92 -77.12 16.06
N ASP A 363 -16.11 -77.65 16.96
CA ASP A 363 -16.37 -78.44 18.19
C ASP A 363 -15.35 -78.07 19.29
N GLU A 364 -15.63 -78.45 20.54
CA GLU A 364 -14.78 -78.18 21.71
C GLU A 364 -14.22 -79.48 22.30
N GLU A 365 -12.94 -79.80 22.08
CA GLU A 365 -12.25 -80.83 22.88
C GLU A 365 -10.74 -80.58 23.07
N ASN A 366 -10.42 -79.87 24.16
CA ASN A 366 -9.33 -80.11 25.11
C ASN A 366 -8.01 -80.79 24.66
N SER A 367 -6.88 -80.07 24.76
CA SER A 367 -5.67 -80.53 25.48
C SER A 367 -4.69 -79.38 25.80
N GLN A 368 -3.78 -79.61 26.74
CA GLN A 368 -2.88 -78.60 27.33
C GLN A 368 -1.39 -78.77 26.90
N THR A 369 -0.55 -77.94 27.54
CA THR A 369 0.87 -78.17 27.94
C THR A 369 2.04 -77.91 26.96
N GLU A 370 2.97 -77.09 27.47
CA GLU A 370 4.45 -77.09 27.25
C GLU A 370 4.99 -76.72 25.85
N SER A 371 6.25 -76.25 25.67
CA SER A 371 7.23 -75.47 26.48
C SER A 371 8.43 -75.14 25.55
N SER A 372 9.57 -74.67 26.08
CA SER A 372 10.87 -74.38 25.40
C SER A 372 10.85 -73.21 24.37
N GLU A 373 11.74 -72.20 24.39
CA GLU A 373 13.23 -72.19 24.26
C GLU A 373 13.71 -72.42 22.81
N GLU A 374 14.69 -71.69 22.22
CA GLU A 374 15.40 -70.44 22.59
C GLU A 374 16.13 -69.87 21.33
N ALA A 375 16.98 -68.85 21.53
CA ALA A 375 18.17 -68.51 20.73
C ALA A 375 18.05 -68.01 19.26
N THR A 376 18.35 -66.72 19.11
CA THR A 376 18.69 -65.98 17.89
C THR A 376 20.02 -66.36 17.21
N ALA A 377 20.08 -66.24 15.89
CA ALA A 377 21.22 -65.66 15.13
C ALA A 377 20.64 -64.97 13.86
N THR A 378 20.84 -63.69 13.53
CA THR A 378 22.01 -62.79 13.51
C THR A 378 22.85 -62.91 12.23
N GLU A 379 22.88 -61.81 11.43
CA GLU A 379 23.93 -61.29 10.51
C GLU A 379 23.28 -60.53 9.32
N SER A 380 23.88 -59.51 8.67
CA SER A 380 24.90 -58.51 9.05
C SER A 380 25.01 -57.42 7.94
N SER A 381 25.22 -56.15 8.33
CA SER A 381 25.85 -55.01 7.58
C SER A 381 25.32 -53.68 8.17
N GLU A 382 26.08 -52.80 8.84
CA GLU A 382 27.43 -52.22 8.68
C GLU A 382 27.51 -50.95 7.81
N ALA A 383 27.52 -49.80 8.49
CA ALA A 383 28.34 -48.59 8.26
C ALA A 383 28.08 -47.66 9.47
N GLU A 384 28.98 -47.56 10.45
CA GLU A 384 30.09 -46.58 10.52
C GLU A 384 29.68 -45.11 10.23
N GLY A 385 29.94 -44.14 11.12
CA GLY A 385 30.54 -44.22 12.46
C GLY A 385 30.89 -42.84 13.07
N ALA A 386 31.50 -42.87 14.28
CA ALA A 386 32.17 -41.76 15.00
C ALA A 386 31.32 -40.55 15.49
N GLU A 387 31.61 -39.90 16.64
CA GLU A 387 32.21 -40.37 17.91
C GLU A 387 31.91 -39.36 19.06
N ASN A 388 31.92 -39.85 20.31
CA ASN A 388 32.27 -39.18 21.58
C ASN A 388 32.08 -37.64 21.76
N GLN A 389 31.20 -37.23 22.68
CA GLN A 389 31.62 -36.90 24.08
C GLN A 389 30.47 -36.51 25.04
N ALA A 390 30.72 -36.74 26.34
CA ALA A 390 29.98 -36.27 27.52
C ALA A 390 30.89 -36.46 28.76
N PRO A 391 30.53 -36.00 29.99
CA PRO A 391 29.50 -35.04 30.37
C PRO A 391 30.06 -33.84 31.18
N GLU A 392 29.24 -32.82 31.44
CA GLU A 392 29.40 -31.97 32.63
C GLU A 392 28.02 -31.63 33.20
N ALA A 393 27.83 -31.80 34.50
CA ALA A 393 26.57 -31.55 35.19
C ALA A 393 26.85 -31.09 36.63
N THR A 394 26.25 -29.96 37.01
CA THR A 394 26.36 -29.38 38.35
C THR A 394 24.97 -29.02 38.89
N ASN A 395 24.76 -29.28 40.18
CA ASN A 395 23.55 -28.89 40.88
C ASN A 395 23.43 -27.36 40.96
N GLU A 396 22.20 -26.85 40.92
CA GLU A 396 21.74 -25.94 41.97
C GLU A 396 20.37 -26.43 42.50
N GLU A 397 20.09 -26.10 43.75
CA GLU A 397 19.02 -26.65 44.57
C GLU A 397 18.20 -25.49 45.14
N HIS A 398 16.88 -25.53 45.00
CA HIS A 398 15.98 -24.61 45.70
C HIS A 398 14.68 -25.33 46.15
N PRO A 399 14.24 -25.17 47.42
CA PRO A 399 13.20 -26.01 48.00
C PRO A 399 11.77 -25.49 47.83
N ASN A 400 10.81 -26.37 48.11
CA ASN A 400 9.41 -26.06 48.37
C ASN A 400 9.23 -24.99 49.47
N GLU A 401 8.19 -24.15 49.34
CA GLU A 401 7.55 -23.49 50.48
C GLU A 401 6.03 -23.72 50.45
N THR A 402 5.41 -23.82 51.63
CA THR A 402 4.05 -24.33 51.81
C THR A 402 3.04 -23.20 52.03
N ALA A 403 1.77 -23.44 51.65
CA ALA A 403 0.69 -22.48 51.80
C ALA A 403 0.46 -22.03 53.26
N VAL A 404 0.16 -20.73 53.42
CA VAL A 404 -0.47 -20.16 54.62
C VAL A 404 -1.75 -19.45 54.20
N VAL A 405 -2.81 -19.62 54.99
CA VAL A 405 -4.11 -18.97 54.80
C VAL A 405 -4.20 -17.74 55.68
N GLU A 406 -4.65 -16.61 55.14
CA GLU A 406 -5.12 -15.49 55.96
C GLU A 406 -6.45 -14.94 55.44
N GLN A 407 -7.43 -14.83 56.33
CA GLN A 407 -8.71 -14.18 56.08
C GLN A 407 -8.62 -12.72 56.52
N VAL A 408 -9.06 -11.79 55.67
CA VAL A 408 -9.45 -10.45 56.15
C VAL A 408 -10.86 -10.16 55.66
N ALA A 409 -11.72 -9.81 56.62
CA ALA A 409 -13.05 -9.28 56.41
C ALA A 409 -13.16 -7.92 57.11
N GLN A 410 -14.25 -7.21 56.85
CA GLN A 410 -14.48 -5.80 57.20
C GLN A 410 -13.72 -4.83 56.26
N GLN A 411 -14.29 -3.67 55.88
CA GLN A 411 -15.53 -3.05 56.37
C GLN A 411 -16.33 -2.42 55.23
#